data_AF-A0A933VXZ2-F1
#
_entry.id   AF-A0A933VXZ2-F1
#
_cell.length_a   1.000
_cell.length_b   1.000
_cell.length_c   1.000
_cell.angle_alpha   90.00
_cell.angle_beta   90.00
_cell.angle_gamma   90.00
#
_symmetry.space_group_name_H-M   'P 1'
#
loop_
_entity.id
_entity.type
_entity.pdbx_description
1 polymer ?
#
loop_
_entity_poly.entity_id
_entity_poly.type
_entity_poly.pdbx_seq_one_letter_code
_entity_poly.pdbx_strand_id
1 'polypeptide(L)'
;MEERIRKAIKKALAQAAAPETAFAVERSSVAAHGDYATNAALAAAKALGRNPRELADELARSIKNTFGEVERAEVAGPGFINITLSKEAVTFAVAEAVAQG
;
A
#
# COMPACT_ATOMS: atom_id res chain seq x y z
N MET A 1 -2.56 -5.43 10.89
CA MET A 1 -2.57 -5.42 9.41
C MET A 1 -2.00 -4.12 8.83
N GLU A 2 -2.58 -2.96 9.15
CA GLU A 2 -2.11 -1.65 8.64
C GLU A 2 -0.61 -1.41 8.82
N GLU A 3 -0.05 -1.72 10.00
CA GLU A 3 1.39 -1.59 10.26
C GLU A 3 2.25 -2.43 9.29
N ARG A 4 1.81 -3.63 8.94
CA ARG A 4 2.51 -4.51 7.98
C ARG A 4 2.52 -3.89 6.58
N ILE A 5 1.38 -3.34 6.15
CA ILE A 5 1.25 -2.62 4.89
C ILE A 5 2.17 -1.39 4.89
N ARG A 6 2.16 -0.61 5.98
CA ARG A 6 3.04 0.55 6.14
C ARG A 6 4.51 0.18 6.06
N LYS A 7 4.90 -0.95 6.67
CA LYS A 7 6.27 -1.49 6.60
C LYS A 7 6.64 -1.93 5.17
N ALA A 8 5.73 -2.57 4.44
CA ALA A 8 5.92 -2.94 3.04
C ALA A 8 6.10 -1.70 2.16
N ILE A 9 5.27 -0.67 2.33
CA ILE A 9 5.38 0.61 1.62
C ILE A 9 6.72 1.30 1.93
N LYS A 10 7.13 1.37 3.20
CA LYS A 10 8.44 1.94 3.58
C LYS A 10 9.60 1.21 2.89
N LYS A 11 9.55 -0.12 2.81
CA LYS A 11 10.57 -0.92 2.13
C LYS A 11 10.57 -0.66 0.63
N ALA A 12 9.40 -0.55 0.00
CA ALA A 12 9.27 -0.20 -1.41
C ALA A 12 9.81 1.21 -1.70
N LEU A 13 9.53 2.19 -0.84
CA LEU A 13 10.08 3.55 -0.93
C LEU A 13 11.60 3.57 -0.81
N ALA A 14 12.17 2.80 0.11
CA ALA A 14 13.63 2.67 0.26
C ALA A 14 14.29 2.07 -1.00
N GLN A 15 13.64 1.08 -1.64
CA GLN A 15 14.11 0.52 -2.92
C GLN A 15 14.06 1.53 -4.07
N ALA A 16 13.07 2.42 -4.05
CA ALA A 16 12.94 3.52 -5.00
C ALA A 16 13.90 4.69 -4.73
N ALA A 17 14.80 4.55 -3.74
CA ALA A 17 15.68 5.61 -3.24
C ALA A 17 14.93 6.90 -2.82
N ALA A 18 13.66 6.77 -2.43
CA ALA A 18 12.87 7.90 -1.94
C ALA A 18 13.36 8.34 -0.56
N PRO A 19 13.45 9.66 -0.30
CA PRO A 19 13.75 10.15 1.04
C PRO A 19 12.63 9.78 2.01
N GLU A 20 12.91 9.83 3.32
CA GLU A 20 11.87 9.64 4.33
C GLU A 20 10.74 10.65 4.14
N THR A 21 9.61 10.15 3.67
CA THR A 21 8.46 10.97 3.29
C THR A 21 7.25 10.54 4.09
N ALA A 22 6.51 11.51 4.62
CA ALA A 22 5.24 11.24 5.27
C ALA A 22 4.21 10.79 4.22
N PHE A 23 3.53 9.68 4.50
CA PHE A 23 2.44 9.16 3.69
C PHE A 23 1.33 8.62 4.59
N ALA A 24 0.13 8.57 4.03
CA ALA A 24 -1.05 8.01 4.66
C ALA A 24 -1.32 6.59 4.14
N VAL A 25 -1.81 5.74 5.04
CA VAL A 25 -2.42 4.45 4.71
C VAL A 25 -3.80 4.50 5.32
N GLU A 26 -4.83 4.39 4.49
CA GLU A 26 -6.21 4.51 4.91
C GLU A 26 -6.96 3.24 4.54
N ARG A 27 -7.82 2.77 5.45
CA ARG A 27 -8.69 1.64 5.16
C ARG A 27 -9.81 2.11 4.23
N SER A 28 -9.97 1.44 3.11
CA SER A 28 -11.02 1.76 2.15
C SER A 28 -12.32 1.06 2.57
N SER A 29 -13.40 1.84 2.66
CA SER A 29 -14.77 1.30 2.82
C SER A 29 -15.42 0.94 1.48
N VAL A 30 -14.77 1.25 0.36
CA VAL A 30 -15.26 0.98 -1.00
C VAL A 30 -14.56 -0.25 -1.55
N ALA A 31 -15.31 -1.34 -1.73
CA ALA A 31 -14.75 -2.62 -2.21
C ALA A 31 -14.00 -2.48 -3.55
N ALA A 32 -14.44 -1.57 -4.43
CA ALA A 32 -13.78 -1.29 -5.70
C ALA A 32 -12.39 -0.63 -5.58
N HIS A 33 -12.03 -0.10 -4.40
CA HIS A 33 -10.71 0.48 -4.12
C HIS A 33 -9.82 -0.46 -3.29
N GLY A 34 -10.24 -1.71 -3.10
CA GLY A 34 -9.54 -2.67 -2.25
C GLY A 34 -9.79 -2.40 -0.76
N ASP A 35 -8.96 -3.01 0.08
CA ASP A 35 -9.02 -2.92 1.54
C ASP A 35 -8.31 -1.67 2.08
N TYR A 36 -7.25 -1.23 1.40
CA TYR A 36 -6.42 -0.10 1.82
C TYR A 36 -6.04 0.77 0.62
N ALA A 37 -5.85 2.07 0.88
CA ALA A 37 -5.31 3.02 -0.08
C ALA A 37 -4.11 3.77 0.51
N THR A 38 -3.16 4.16 -0.33
CA THR A 38 -2.03 4.99 0.09
C THR A 38 -1.66 6.05 -0.94
N ASN A 39 -1.24 7.22 -0.46
CA ASN A 39 -0.70 8.32 -1.26
C ASN A 39 0.84 8.34 -1.31
N ALA A 40 1.51 7.28 -0.86
CA ALA A 40 2.96 7.23 -0.72
C ALA A 40 3.71 7.57 -2.01
N ALA A 41 3.21 7.12 -3.16
CA ALA A 41 3.82 7.42 -4.45
C ALA A 41 3.77 8.93 -4.78
N LEU A 42 2.65 9.60 -4.50
CA LEU A 42 2.51 11.04 -4.71
C LEU A 42 3.51 11.83 -3.87
N ALA A 43 3.62 11.47 -2.59
CA ALA A 43 4.50 12.14 -1.66
C ALA A 43 5.98 11.94 -2.05
N ALA A 44 6.37 10.70 -2.36
CA ALA A 44 7.73 10.37 -2.76
C ALA A 44 8.11 10.93 -4.13
N ALA A 45 7.19 10.93 -5.09
CA ALA A 45 7.43 11.48 -6.42
C ALA A 45 7.68 12.98 -6.38
N LYS A 46 6.95 13.71 -5.53
CA LYS A 46 7.20 15.13 -5.28
C LYS A 46 8.60 15.37 -4.72
N ALA A 47 9.06 14.52 -3.79
CA ALA A 47 10.39 14.65 -3.21
C ALA A 47 11.53 14.27 -4.18
N LEU A 48 11.28 13.30 -5.07
CA LEU A 48 12.24 12.83 -6.08
C LEU A 48 12.21 13.62 -7.40
N GLY A 49 11.21 14.48 -7.62
CA GLY A 49 10.98 15.11 -8.92
C GLY A 49 10.63 14.10 -10.03
N ARG A 50 10.04 12.94 -9.68
CA ARG A 50 9.66 11.88 -10.62
C ARG A 50 8.17 11.95 -10.96
N ASN A 51 7.76 11.24 -12.02
CA ASN A 51 6.35 11.07 -12.35
C ASN A 51 5.65 10.23 -11.25
N PRO A 52 4.59 10.73 -10.61
CA PRO A 52 3.92 10.02 -9.52
C PRO A 52 3.26 8.71 -9.97
N ARG A 53 2.82 8.63 -11.23
CA ARG A 53 2.18 7.42 -11.75
C ARG A 53 3.18 6.30 -12.02
N GLU A 54 4.35 6.65 -12.55
CA GLU A 54 5.44 5.68 -12.75
C GLU A 54 5.96 5.15 -11.40
N LEU A 55 6.13 6.04 -10.42
CA LEU A 55 6.53 5.63 -9.07
C LEU A 55 5.45 4.78 -8.39
N ALA A 56 4.17 5.08 -8.62
CA ALA A 56 3.08 4.28 -8.09
C ALA A 56 3.09 2.85 -8.64
N ASP A 57 3.39 2.66 -9.93
CA ASP A 57 3.50 1.33 -10.54
C ASP A 57 4.68 0.53 -9.96
N GLU A 58 5.84 1.18 -9.81
CA GLU A 58 7.05 0.61 -9.19
C GLU A 58 6.76 0.15 -7.75
N LEU A 59 6.14 1.02 -6.95
CA LEU A 59 5.75 0.72 -5.57
C LEU A 59 4.69 -0.39 -5.51
N ALA A 60 3.66 -0.36 -6.35
CA ALA A 60 2.62 -1.39 -6.39
C ALA A 60 3.22 -2.78 -6.68
N ARG A 61 4.14 -2.88 -7.64
CA ARG A 61 4.87 -4.13 -7.91
C ARG A 61 5.73 -4.57 -6.73
N SER A 62 6.49 -3.65 -6.13
CA SER A 62 7.33 -3.97 -4.98
C SER A 62 6.51 -4.45 -3.77
N ILE A 63 5.39 -3.78 -3.48
CA ILE A 63 4.45 -4.15 -2.41
C ILE A 63 3.89 -5.56 -2.66
N LYS A 64 3.41 -5.84 -3.88
CA LYS A 64 2.88 -7.17 -4.24
C LYS A 64 3.95 -8.27 -4.10
N ASN A 65 5.18 -8.01 -4.52
CA ASN A 65 6.27 -9.00 -4.46
C ASN A 65 6.81 -9.21 -3.04
N THR A 66 6.74 -8.19 -2.19
CA THR A 66 7.33 -8.23 -0.85
C THR A 66 6.32 -8.66 0.22
N PHE A 67 5.03 -8.47 -0.04
CA PHE A 67 3.97 -8.76 0.90
C PHE A 67 3.01 -9.79 0.31
N GLY A 68 3.26 -11.07 0.58
CA GLY A 68 2.50 -12.20 0.03
C GLY A 68 1.02 -12.25 0.43
N GLU A 69 0.61 -11.39 1.37
CA GLU A 69 -0.78 -11.16 1.77
C GLU A 69 -1.51 -10.15 0.87
N VAL A 70 -0.85 -9.58 -0.13
CA VAL A 70 -1.45 -8.69 -1.13
C VAL A 70 -1.85 -9.48 -2.35
N GLU A 71 -3.15 -9.59 -2.58
CA GLU A 71 -3.69 -10.18 -3.79
C GLU A 71 -3.47 -9.25 -4.98
N ARG A 72 -3.70 -7.95 -4.75
CA ARG A 72 -3.68 -6.94 -5.82
C ARG A 72 -3.22 -5.58 -5.31
N ALA A 73 -2.39 -4.90 -6.09
CA ALA A 73 -2.03 -3.50 -5.88
C ALA A 73 -2.24 -2.75 -7.20
N GLU A 74 -3.12 -1.74 -7.21
CA GLU A 74 -3.49 -0.99 -8.41
C GLU A 74 -3.25 0.49 -8.24
N VAL A 75 -2.83 1.14 -9.32
CA VAL A 75 -2.65 2.59 -9.35
C VAL A 75 -3.94 3.28 -9.79
N ALA A 76 -4.43 4.18 -8.95
CA ALA A 76 -5.59 5.02 -9.21
C ALA A 76 -5.18 6.50 -9.42
N GLY A 77 -5.85 7.13 -10.38
CA GLY A 77 -5.72 8.57 -10.63
C GLY A 77 -4.26 9.03 -10.82
N PRO A 78 -3.80 10.06 -10.10
CA PRO A 78 -2.47 10.63 -10.27
C PRO A 78 -1.34 9.85 -9.60
N GLY A 79 -1.63 8.77 -8.86
CA GLY A 79 -0.60 8.01 -8.11
C GLY A 79 -1.06 7.50 -6.73
N PHE A 80 -2.36 7.35 -6.50
CA PHE A 80 -2.82 6.58 -5.34
C PHE A 80 -2.62 5.09 -5.61
N ILE A 81 -2.30 4.32 -4.58
CA ILE A 81 -2.18 2.86 -4.69
C ILE A 81 -3.28 2.23 -3.85
N ASN A 82 -4.17 1.50 -4.52
CA ASN A 82 -5.24 0.71 -3.94
C ASN A 82 -4.74 -0.73 -3.74
N ILE A 83 -4.84 -1.23 -2.50
CA ILE A 83 -4.29 -2.51 -2.06
C ILE A 83 -5.45 -3.41 -1.66
N THR A 84 -5.54 -4.58 -2.29
CA THR A 84 -6.47 -5.66 -1.97
C THR A 84 -5.70 -6.79 -1.32
N LEU A 85 -6.14 -7.22 -0.14
CA LEU A 85 -5.52 -8.32 0.60
C LEU A 85 -6.05 -9.66 0.14
N SER A 86 -5.20 -10.69 0.16
CA SER A 86 -5.58 -12.07 -0.12
C SER A 86 -6.55 -12.57 0.96
N LYS A 87 -7.49 -13.46 0.58
CA LYS A 87 -8.47 -14.05 1.50
C LYS A 87 -7.83 -14.65 2.76
N GLU A 88 -6.65 -15.27 2.63
CA GLU A 88 -5.88 -15.85 3.74
C GLU A 88 -5.43 -14.79 4.77
N ALA A 89 -5.10 -13.57 4.31
CA ALA A 89 -4.72 -12.46 5.18
C ALA A 89 -5.92 -11.88 5.93
N VAL A 90 -7.09 -11.86 5.27
CA VAL A 90 -8.35 -11.36 5.84
C VAL A 90 -8.84 -12.31 6.95
N THR A 91 -8.69 -13.63 6.79
CA THR A 91 -9.09 -14.61 7.81
C THR A 91 -8.31 -14.46 9.13
N PHE A 92 -7.02 -14.11 9.07
CA PHE A 92 -6.21 -13.84 10.28
C PHE A 92 -6.65 -12.54 10.98
N ALA A 93 -6.95 -11.49 10.21
CA ALA A 93 -7.37 -10.21 10.77
C ALA A 93 -8.76 -10.28 11.44
N VAL A 94 -9.68 -11.12 10.94
CA VAL A 94 -10.99 -11.33 11.57
C VAL A 94 -10.88 -12.13 12.86
N ALA A 95 -9.94 -13.09 12.95
CA ALA A 95 -9.68 -13.83 14.19
C ALA A 95 -9.19 -12.91 15.33
N GLU A 96 -8.34 -11.91 15.04
CA GLU A 96 -7.93 -10.91 16.04
C GLU A 96 -9.05 -9.96 16.45
N ALA A 97 -9.97 -9.61 15.54
CA ALA A 97 -11.10 -8.73 15.85
C ALA A 97 -12.16 -9.41 16.72
N VAL A 98 -12.29 -10.74 16.66
CA VAL A 98 -13.22 -11.51 17.50
C VAL A 98 -12.62 -11.83 18.88
N ALA A 99 -11.28 -11.84 19.03
CA ALA A 99 -10.62 -12.09 20.31
C ALA A 99 -10.60 -10.88 21.27
N GLN A 100 -11.06 -9.70 20.82
CA GLN A 100 -11.27 -8.51 21.67
C GLN A 100 -12.76 -8.25 21.96
N GLY A 101 -13.63 -9.23 21.71
CA GLY A 101 -15.04 -9.22 22.11
C GLY A 101 -15.28 -10.01 23.38
#